data_AF-Q7JNC5-F1
#
_entry.id   AF-Q7JNC5-F1
#
_cell.length_a   1.000
_cell.length_b   1.000
_cell.length_c   1.000
_cell.angle_alpha   90.00
_cell.angle_beta   90.00
_cell.angle_gamma   90.00
#
_symmetry.space_group_name_H-M   'P 1'
#
loop_
_entity.id
_entity.type
_entity.pdbx_description
1 polymer ?
#
loop_
_entity_poly.entity_id
_entity_poly.type
_entity_poly.pdbx_seq_one_letter_code
_entity_poly.pdbx_strand_id
1 'polypeptide(L)'
;NSVNQALKPSQWLSPQQLERIEAVDDLTLERLENMSLEKGAELLQQVYHLSQINHDIEPSYVPSNVQVYVPKPNGDKIVAPLSEMTQLLKQQQNFGQDEVTIIVTGLPQNCETVKKANRKLVQAYMQRYNLQQQQQQGQKYNKDSAEDNNRQRTSSEEDYTEQAKSANTQTGDIIVIDLGSELPDFNSIAMLDTEKIGSIYGKWIVKMTHELELPHETIHLIGQNIGAHVAGAAANEFTRLTGHKLRRVTGLDP
;
A
#
# COMPACT_ATOMS: atom_id res chain seq x y z
N ASN A 1 25.73 -25.42 6.84
CA ASN A 1 26.56 -26.00 5.75
C ASN A 1 25.80 -26.23 4.45
N SER A 2 24.49 -26.52 4.46
CA SER A 2 23.70 -26.78 3.24
C SER A 2 23.24 -25.52 2.48
N VAL A 3 23.03 -24.39 3.16
CA VAL A 3 22.58 -23.13 2.55
C VAL A 3 23.67 -22.47 1.68
N ASN A 4 24.93 -22.54 2.10
CA ASN A 4 26.06 -21.98 1.34
C ASN A 4 26.43 -22.77 0.06
N GLN A 5 25.96 -24.01 -0.09
CA GLN A 5 26.19 -24.76 -1.33
C GLN A 5 25.17 -24.42 -2.42
N ALA A 6 23.94 -24.01 -2.06
CA ALA A 6 22.89 -23.61 -3.01
C ALA A 6 23.20 -22.28 -3.75
N LEU A 7 24.15 -21.50 -3.24
CA LEU A 7 24.54 -20.19 -3.79
C LEU A 7 25.69 -20.25 -4.80
N LYS A 8 26.16 -21.44 -5.22
CA LYS A 8 27.16 -21.53 -6.29
C LYS A 8 26.45 -21.45 -7.65
N PRO A 9 26.53 -20.32 -8.37
CA PRO A 9 25.76 -20.12 -9.60
C PRO A 9 26.10 -21.17 -10.66
N SER A 10 27.36 -21.60 -10.67
CA SER A 10 27.86 -22.66 -11.55
C SER A 10 27.19 -24.04 -11.39
N GLN A 11 26.37 -24.26 -10.36
CA GLN A 11 25.64 -25.52 -10.14
C GLN A 11 24.23 -25.54 -10.72
N TRP A 12 23.63 -24.38 -10.98
CA TRP A 12 22.25 -24.25 -11.48
C TRP A 12 22.12 -23.27 -12.66
N LEU A 13 23.22 -22.59 -13.03
CA LEU A 13 23.31 -21.65 -14.13
C LEU A 13 24.57 -21.93 -14.96
N SER A 14 24.40 -22.33 -16.22
CA SER A 14 25.52 -22.46 -17.15
C SER A 14 26.03 -21.08 -17.61
N PRO A 15 27.29 -20.95 -18.04
CA PRO A 15 27.82 -19.69 -18.60
C PRO A 15 26.97 -19.15 -19.76
N GLN A 16 26.45 -20.03 -20.62
CA GLN A 16 25.58 -19.65 -21.72
C GLN A 16 24.20 -19.14 -21.26
N GLN A 17 23.69 -19.63 -20.13
CA GLN A 17 22.46 -19.10 -19.54
C GLN A 17 22.72 -17.75 -18.90
N LEU A 18 23.86 -17.57 -18.22
CA LEU A 18 24.25 -16.29 -17.65
C LEU A 18 24.39 -15.19 -18.71
N GLU A 19 25.03 -15.48 -19.85
CA GLU A 19 25.16 -14.55 -20.98
C GLU A 19 23.82 -14.16 -21.63
N ARG A 20 22.77 -14.97 -21.43
CA ARG A 20 21.41 -14.71 -21.95
C ARG A 20 20.53 -13.96 -20.96
N ILE A 21 20.92 -13.90 -19.69
CA ILE A 21 20.22 -13.07 -18.71
C ILE A 21 20.55 -11.62 -19.07
N GLU A 22 19.54 -10.89 -19.51
CA GLU A 22 19.66 -9.47 -19.80
C GLU A 22 19.94 -8.67 -18.52
N ALA A 23 20.41 -7.43 -18.68
CA ALA A 23 20.69 -6.57 -17.54
C ALA A 23 19.42 -6.39 -16.68
N VAL A 24 19.58 -6.30 -15.36
CA VAL A 24 18.46 -6.08 -14.43
C VAL A 24 17.73 -4.78 -14.75
N ASP A 25 18.43 -3.80 -15.30
CA ASP A 25 17.89 -2.51 -15.76
C ASP A 25 16.88 -2.68 -16.92
N ASP A 26 16.97 -3.76 -17.71
CA ASP A 26 16.05 -4.08 -18.81
C ASP A 26 14.84 -4.92 -18.38
N LEU A 27 14.77 -5.28 -17.08
CA LEU A 27 13.65 -6.01 -16.50
C LEU A 27 12.56 -5.02 -16.06
N THR A 28 11.45 -4.99 -16.80
CA THR A 28 10.27 -4.19 -16.48
C THR A 28 9.07 -5.08 -16.15
N LEU A 29 8.10 -4.55 -15.40
CA LEU A 29 6.88 -5.28 -15.07
C LEU A 29 6.05 -5.59 -16.33
N GLU A 30 5.93 -4.63 -17.26
CA GLU A 30 5.26 -4.83 -18.55
C GLU A 30 5.88 -6.00 -19.33
N ARG A 31 7.22 -6.12 -19.29
CA ARG A 31 7.89 -7.23 -19.95
C ARG A 31 7.55 -8.56 -19.30
N LEU A 32 7.56 -8.64 -17.96
CA LEU A 32 7.16 -9.85 -17.24
C LEU A 32 5.71 -10.24 -17.53
N GLU A 33 4.78 -9.29 -17.63
CA GLU A 33 3.38 -9.55 -18.01
C GLU A 33 3.25 -10.16 -19.41
N ASN A 34 4.20 -9.85 -20.30
CA ASN A 34 4.24 -10.40 -21.66
C ASN A 34 4.97 -11.75 -21.75
N MET A 35 5.55 -12.27 -20.65
CA MET A 35 6.17 -13.58 -20.59
C MET A 35 5.15 -14.68 -20.20
N SER A 36 5.48 -15.94 -20.48
CA SER A 36 4.76 -17.04 -19.82
C SER A 36 5.12 -17.06 -18.33
N LEU A 37 4.20 -17.54 -17.48
CA LEU A 37 4.39 -17.61 -16.03
C LEU A 37 5.68 -18.34 -15.66
N GLU A 38 5.97 -19.46 -16.32
CA GLU A 38 7.15 -20.28 -16.06
C GLU A 38 8.44 -19.50 -16.40
N LYS A 39 8.46 -18.79 -17.52
CA LYS A 39 9.64 -18.01 -17.95
C LYS A 39 9.87 -16.81 -17.05
N GLY A 40 8.81 -16.10 -16.67
CA GLY A 40 8.90 -14.97 -15.75
C GLY A 40 9.40 -15.41 -14.37
N ALA A 41 8.88 -16.52 -13.85
CA ALA A 41 9.32 -17.09 -12.58
C ALA A 41 10.79 -17.54 -12.63
N GLU A 42 11.21 -18.22 -13.69
CA GLU A 42 12.61 -18.64 -13.89
C GLU A 42 13.54 -17.42 -13.94
N LEU A 43 13.18 -16.38 -14.69
CA LEU A 43 13.97 -15.15 -14.79
C LEU A 43 14.11 -14.44 -13.44
N LEU A 44 13.00 -14.26 -12.71
CA LEU A 44 13.02 -13.65 -11.37
C LEU A 44 13.87 -14.47 -10.40
N GLN A 45 13.76 -15.80 -10.44
CA GLN A 45 14.56 -16.68 -9.61
C GLN A 45 16.05 -16.53 -9.92
N GLN A 46 16.43 -16.48 -11.20
CA GLN A 46 17.82 -16.29 -11.61
C GLN A 46 18.36 -14.93 -11.15
N VAL A 47 17.63 -13.85 -11.39
CA VAL A 47 18.02 -12.49 -10.96
C VAL A 47 18.19 -12.41 -9.44
N TYR A 48 17.27 -12.99 -8.67
CA TYR A 48 17.36 -13.02 -7.21
C TYR A 48 18.62 -13.76 -6.73
N HIS A 49 18.88 -14.97 -7.23
CA HIS A 49 20.05 -15.72 -6.78
C HIS A 49 21.36 -15.06 -7.21
N LEU A 50 21.38 -14.39 -8.37
CA LEU A 50 22.53 -13.60 -8.80
C LEU A 50 22.76 -12.38 -7.90
N SER A 51 21.70 -11.70 -7.44
CA SER A 51 21.83 -10.55 -6.54
C SER A 51 22.32 -10.92 -5.14
N GLN A 52 22.14 -12.18 -4.72
CA GLN A 52 22.69 -12.66 -3.45
C GLN A 52 24.19 -12.99 -3.51
N ILE A 53 24.80 -13.00 -4.70
CA ILE A 53 26.23 -13.26 -4.84
C ILE A 53 27.00 -12.08 -4.26
N ASN A 54 27.94 -12.37 -3.35
CA ASN A 54 28.79 -11.45 -2.61
C ASN A 54 28.15 -10.62 -1.48
N HIS A 55 26.81 -10.60 -1.32
CA HIS A 55 26.12 -9.75 -0.33
C HIS A 55 26.47 -8.25 -0.44
N ASP A 56 26.97 -7.81 -1.60
CA ASP A 56 27.47 -6.44 -1.79
C ASP A 56 26.35 -5.44 -2.15
N ILE A 57 25.10 -5.90 -2.25
CA ILE A 57 23.98 -5.07 -2.66
C ILE A 57 23.18 -4.63 -1.44
N GLU A 58 23.46 -3.41 -0.97
CA GLU A 58 22.64 -2.72 0.03
C GLU A 58 21.58 -1.85 -0.66
N PRO A 59 20.33 -1.80 -0.14
CA PRO A 59 19.34 -0.84 -0.61
C PRO A 59 19.87 0.59 -0.52
N SER A 60 19.74 1.35 -1.60
CA SER A 60 20.30 2.70 -1.71
C SER A 60 19.35 3.70 -2.38
N TYR A 61 18.28 3.21 -2.99
CA TYR A 61 17.34 4.03 -3.73
C TYR A 61 16.28 4.64 -2.81
N VAL A 62 16.20 5.97 -2.79
CA VAL A 62 15.20 6.74 -2.04
C VAL A 62 14.63 7.82 -2.98
N PRO A 63 13.39 7.67 -3.47
CA PRO A 63 12.78 8.65 -4.35
C PRO A 63 12.44 9.93 -3.57
N SER A 64 12.69 11.09 -4.19
CA SER A 64 12.48 12.40 -3.56
C SER A 64 11.16 13.07 -3.93
N ASN A 65 10.54 12.67 -5.05
CA ASN A 65 9.42 13.38 -5.66
C ASN A 65 8.10 12.62 -5.56
N VAL A 66 7.94 11.78 -4.52
CA VAL A 66 6.72 10.98 -4.34
C VAL A 66 5.52 11.91 -4.15
N GLN A 67 4.57 11.81 -5.07
CA GLN A 67 3.32 12.54 -5.02
C GLN A 67 2.33 11.85 -4.07
N VAL A 68 1.55 12.66 -3.38
CA VAL A 68 0.44 12.21 -2.54
C VAL A 68 -0.85 12.74 -3.14
N TYR A 69 -1.90 11.93 -3.12
CA TYR A 69 -3.21 12.40 -3.53
C TYR A 69 -4.36 11.95 -2.64
N VAL A 70 -5.40 12.78 -2.61
CA VAL A 70 -6.65 12.53 -1.90
C VAL A 70 -7.79 12.49 -2.93
N PRO A 71 -8.43 11.33 -3.13
CA PRO A 71 -9.53 11.21 -4.08
C PRO A 71 -10.80 11.86 -3.52
N LYS A 72 -11.54 12.58 -4.38
CA LYS A 72 -12.82 13.20 -4.05
C LYS A 72 -13.99 12.39 -4.62
N PRO A 73 -15.19 12.44 -4.01
CA PRO A 73 -16.37 11.71 -4.49
C PRO A 73 -16.79 12.04 -5.93
N ASN A 74 -16.48 13.25 -6.40
CA ASN A 74 -16.79 13.71 -7.76
C ASN A 74 -15.81 13.20 -8.83
N GLY A 75 -14.79 12.43 -8.45
CA GLY A 75 -13.76 11.90 -9.35
C GLY A 75 -12.48 12.74 -9.43
N ASP A 76 -12.48 13.96 -8.89
CA ASP A 76 -11.29 14.80 -8.80
C ASP A 76 -10.30 14.27 -7.75
N LYS A 77 -9.06 14.78 -7.80
CA LYS A 77 -8.03 14.48 -6.81
C LYS A 77 -7.34 15.76 -6.36
N ILE A 78 -7.06 15.88 -5.06
CA ILE A 78 -6.05 16.83 -4.57
C ILE A 78 -4.72 16.12 -4.72
N VAL A 79 -3.75 16.71 -5.42
CA VAL A 79 -2.43 16.13 -5.64
C VAL A 79 -1.39 17.12 -5.16
N ALA A 80 -0.46 16.68 -4.32
CA ALA A 80 0.64 17.51 -3.84
C ALA A 80 1.81 16.66 -3.32
N PRO A 81 3.02 17.22 -3.22
CA PRO A 81 4.11 16.60 -2.49
C PRO A 81 3.76 16.37 -1.02
N LEU A 82 4.41 15.40 -0.38
CA LEU A 82 4.23 15.05 1.03
C LEU A 82 4.36 16.27 1.97
N SER A 83 5.29 17.19 1.67
CA SER A 83 5.56 18.40 2.46
C SER A 83 4.39 19.38 2.52
N GLU A 84 3.55 19.42 1.48
CA GLU A 84 2.43 20.36 1.33
C GLU A 84 1.09 19.73 1.69
N MET A 85 0.97 18.40 1.56
CA MET A 85 -0.30 17.69 1.73
C MET A 85 -0.97 17.97 3.08
N THR A 86 -0.22 18.03 4.19
CA THR A 86 -0.79 18.32 5.52
C THR A 86 -1.50 19.67 5.57
N GLN A 87 -0.97 20.70 4.90
CA GLN A 87 -1.61 22.01 4.86
C GLN A 87 -2.89 22.01 4.02
N LEU A 88 -2.90 21.25 2.92
CA LEU A 88 -4.09 21.11 2.08
C LEU A 88 -5.20 20.35 2.81
N LEU A 89 -4.84 19.29 3.55
CA LEU A 89 -5.78 18.53 4.38
C LEU A 89 -6.41 19.38 5.47
N LYS A 90 -5.64 20.31 6.07
CA LYS A 90 -6.16 21.25 7.09
C LYS A 90 -7.26 22.17 6.55
N GLN A 91 -7.28 22.43 5.25
CA GLN A 91 -8.30 23.25 4.60
C GLN A 91 -9.56 22.44 4.22
N GLN A 92 -9.49 21.10 4.29
CA GLN A 92 -10.66 20.25 4.02
C GLN A 92 -11.60 20.25 5.22
N GLN A 93 -12.88 20.51 4.95
CA GLN A 93 -13.91 20.41 5.97
C GLN A 93 -14.15 18.95 6.34
N ASN A 94 -14.20 18.65 7.64
CA ASN A 94 -14.49 17.32 8.20
C ASN A 94 -13.45 16.22 7.89
N PHE A 95 -12.25 16.58 7.44
CA PHE A 95 -11.18 15.59 7.27
C PHE A 95 -10.74 15.04 8.62
N GLY A 96 -10.57 13.72 8.70
CA GLY A 96 -10.04 13.02 9.86
C GLY A 96 -10.98 12.91 11.05
N GLN A 97 -12.29 13.13 10.84
CA GLN A 97 -13.30 12.94 11.88
C GLN A 97 -13.55 11.46 12.22
N ASP A 98 -13.25 10.55 11.29
CA ASP A 98 -13.35 9.09 11.45
C ASP A 98 -12.04 8.40 11.03
N GLU A 99 -12.09 7.27 10.28
CA GLU A 99 -10.91 6.52 9.82
C GLU A 99 -10.15 7.31 8.76
N VAL A 100 -8.83 7.48 8.93
CA VAL A 100 -7.96 7.97 7.85
C VAL A 100 -7.17 6.79 7.31
N THR A 101 -7.49 6.39 6.09
CA THR A 101 -6.78 5.31 5.38
C THR A 101 -5.68 5.87 4.52
N ILE A 102 -4.44 5.48 4.81
CA ILE A 102 -3.26 5.84 4.03
C ILE A 102 -2.84 4.62 3.22
N ILE A 103 -2.79 4.74 1.90
CA ILE A 103 -2.40 3.67 0.98
C ILE A 103 -1.03 4.01 0.38
N VAL A 104 -0.04 3.15 0.57
CA VAL A 104 1.27 3.23 -0.05
C VAL A 104 1.31 2.27 -1.23
N THR A 105 1.34 2.80 -2.45
CA THR A 105 1.49 1.97 -3.65
C THR A 105 2.91 1.42 -3.74
N GLY A 106 3.10 0.24 -4.31
CA GLY A 106 4.43 -0.39 -4.38
C GLY A 106 4.71 -1.14 -5.68
N LEU A 107 3.90 -0.92 -6.70
CA LEU A 107 4.15 -1.46 -8.03
C LEU A 107 4.26 -0.33 -9.07
N PRO A 108 5.10 -0.52 -10.10
CA PRO A 108 5.24 0.41 -11.21
C PRO A 108 3.90 0.82 -11.82
N GLN A 109 3.66 2.12 -11.89
CA GLN A 109 2.44 2.67 -12.51
C GLN A 109 2.51 2.71 -14.04
N ASN A 110 3.58 2.26 -14.68
CA ASN A 110 3.63 2.15 -16.16
C ASN A 110 2.70 1.05 -16.69
N CYS A 111 2.33 0.07 -15.85
CA CYS A 111 1.43 -1.01 -16.18
C CYS A 111 -0.06 -0.65 -15.99
N GLU A 112 -0.90 -0.88 -17.02
CA GLU A 112 -2.35 -0.64 -16.95
C GLU A 112 -3.06 -1.57 -15.95
N THR A 113 -2.59 -2.80 -15.78
CA THR A 113 -3.10 -3.74 -14.77
C THR A 113 -2.94 -3.16 -13.36
N VAL A 114 -1.76 -2.61 -13.06
CA VAL A 114 -1.43 -1.96 -11.78
C VAL A 114 -2.31 -0.73 -11.56
N LYS A 115 -2.40 0.17 -12.55
CA LYS A 115 -3.30 1.35 -12.48
C LYS A 115 -4.74 0.95 -12.19
N LYS A 116 -5.23 -0.10 -12.87
CA LYS A 116 -6.59 -0.62 -12.69
C LYS A 116 -6.78 -1.22 -11.30
N ALA A 117 -5.82 -1.97 -10.79
CA ALA A 117 -5.86 -2.55 -9.45
C ALA A 117 -5.90 -1.45 -8.37
N ASN A 118 -5.03 -0.44 -8.49
CA ASN A 118 -4.99 0.69 -7.55
C ASN A 118 -6.27 1.51 -7.60
N ARG A 119 -6.80 1.78 -8.80
CA ARG A 119 -8.11 2.44 -8.95
C ARG A 119 -9.22 1.64 -8.27
N LYS A 120 -9.28 0.32 -8.47
CA LYS A 120 -10.29 -0.54 -7.85
C LYS A 120 -10.18 -0.55 -6.33
N LEU A 121 -8.96 -0.61 -5.78
CA LEU A 121 -8.72 -0.57 -4.35
C LEU A 121 -9.24 0.75 -3.75
N VAL A 122 -8.83 1.88 -4.33
CA VAL A 122 -9.28 3.21 -3.88
C VAL A 122 -10.81 3.32 -3.98
N GLN A 123 -11.41 2.89 -5.09
CA GLN A 123 -12.86 2.89 -5.28
C GLN A 123 -13.59 2.04 -4.25
N ALA A 124 -13.06 0.86 -3.90
CA ALA A 124 -13.66 -0.01 -2.89
C ALA A 124 -13.72 0.67 -1.52
N TYR A 125 -12.65 1.38 -1.13
CA TYR A 125 -12.63 2.15 0.13
C TYR A 125 -13.58 3.36 0.08
N MET A 126 -13.62 4.09 -1.03
CA MET A 126 -14.57 5.20 -1.20
C MET A 126 -16.02 4.71 -1.11
N GLN A 127 -16.33 3.58 -1.76
CA GLN A 127 -17.66 2.97 -1.71
C GLN A 127 -18.00 2.50 -0.30
N ARG A 128 -17.07 1.86 0.41
CA ARG A 128 -17.23 1.45 1.82
C ARG A 128 -17.66 2.64 2.68
N TYR A 129 -16.95 3.77 2.59
CA TYR A 129 -17.28 4.96 3.37
C TYR A 129 -18.61 5.60 2.98
N ASN A 130 -18.94 5.65 1.68
CA ASN A 130 -20.21 6.20 1.22
C ASN A 130 -21.42 5.33 1.61
N LEU A 131 -21.30 4.01 1.52
CA LEU A 131 -22.36 3.07 1.90
C LEU A 131 -22.67 3.14 3.40
N GLN A 132 -21.63 3.25 4.24
CA GLN A 132 -21.80 3.39 5.69
C GLN A 132 -22.46 4.73 6.06
N GLN A 133 -22.15 5.82 5.36
CA GLN A 133 -22.84 7.11 5.51
C GLN A 133 -24.34 7.01 5.19
N GLN A 134 -24.70 6.35 4.09
CA GLN A 134 -26.10 6.19 3.66
C GLN A 134 -26.91 5.32 4.62
N GLN A 135 -26.33 4.21 5.11
CA GLN A 135 -26.99 3.35 6.09
C GLN A 135 -27.27 4.07 7.41
N GLN A 136 -26.40 4.97 7.84
CA GLN A 136 -26.63 5.78 9.04
C GLN A 136 -27.70 6.85 8.86
N GLN A 137 -27.76 7.50 7.69
CA GLN A 137 -28.87 8.39 7.36
C GLN A 137 -30.19 7.62 7.34
N GLY A 138 -30.21 6.42 6.75
CA GLY A 138 -31.38 5.53 6.77
C GLY A 138 -31.78 5.07 8.17
N GLN A 139 -30.83 4.71 9.03
CA GLN A 139 -31.09 4.31 10.43
C GLN A 139 -31.54 5.49 11.31
N LYS A 140 -31.08 6.72 11.05
CA LYS A 140 -31.62 7.94 11.70
C LYS A 140 -33.09 8.16 11.34
N TYR A 141 -33.50 7.85 10.11
CA TYR A 141 -34.91 7.91 9.69
C TYR A 141 -35.75 6.72 10.21
N ASN A 142 -35.15 5.55 10.39
CA ASN A 142 -35.86 4.35 10.87
C ASN A 142 -35.93 4.22 12.40
N LYS A 143 -35.29 5.12 13.16
CA LYS A 143 -35.40 5.12 14.63
C LYS A 143 -36.76 5.62 15.14
N ASP A 144 -37.60 6.16 14.25
CA ASP A 144 -38.99 6.55 14.54
C ASP A 144 -40.02 5.46 14.19
N SER A 145 -39.59 4.33 13.61
CA SER A 145 -40.48 3.23 13.20
C SER A 145 -39.86 1.88 13.54
N ALA A 146 -39.81 1.56 14.84
CA ALA A 146 -39.36 0.25 15.30
C ALA A 146 -40.48 -0.79 15.15
N GLU A 147 -40.53 -1.51 14.04
CA GLU A 147 -41.12 -2.86 14.03
C GLU A 147 -40.32 -3.80 13.12
N ASP A 148 -39.71 -4.77 13.81
CA ASP A 148 -39.55 -6.20 13.50
C ASP A 148 -39.27 -6.62 12.05
N ASN A 149 -38.24 -7.45 11.86
CA ASN A 149 -38.38 -8.70 11.11
C ASN A 149 -37.13 -9.57 11.21
N ASN A 150 -37.27 -10.62 12.01
CA ASN A 150 -36.42 -11.79 12.08
C ASN A 150 -36.52 -12.60 10.76
N ARG A 151 -35.44 -12.70 9.98
CA ARG A 151 -35.35 -13.65 8.85
C ARG A 151 -34.00 -14.36 8.84
N GLN A 152 -34.07 -15.69 8.96
CA GLN A 152 -32.97 -16.65 8.85
C GLN A 152 -32.19 -16.46 7.55
N ARG A 153 -30.86 -16.34 7.66
CA ARG A 153 -29.90 -16.31 6.54
C ARG A 153 -29.18 -17.66 6.40
N THR A 154 -28.87 -18.02 5.16
CA THR A 154 -28.25 -19.30 4.78
C THR A 154 -26.72 -19.18 4.72
N SER A 155 -26.06 -20.32 4.96
CA SER A 155 -24.69 -20.48 5.47
C SER A 155 -23.53 -20.32 4.46
N SER A 156 -23.59 -19.40 3.49
CA SER A 156 -22.46 -19.22 2.55
C SER A 156 -22.18 -17.78 2.12
N GLU A 157 -22.76 -16.80 2.79
CA GLU A 157 -22.30 -15.42 2.69
C GLU A 157 -21.26 -15.23 3.80
N GLU A 158 -19.98 -15.14 3.44
CA GLU A 158 -18.98 -14.61 4.38
C GLU A 158 -19.50 -13.27 4.89
N ASP A 159 -19.63 -13.19 6.21
CA ASP A 159 -20.46 -12.20 6.87
C ASP A 159 -19.74 -10.85 6.87
N TYR A 160 -19.79 -10.14 5.74
CA TYR A 160 -19.32 -8.75 5.60
C TYR A 160 -19.92 -7.85 6.69
N THR A 161 -21.06 -8.25 7.27
CA THR A 161 -21.68 -7.55 8.39
C THR A 161 -20.91 -7.70 9.70
N GLU A 162 -20.19 -8.79 9.95
CA GLU A 162 -19.42 -8.97 11.20
C GLU A 162 -18.07 -8.21 11.18
N GLN A 163 -17.38 -8.16 10.03
CA GLN A 163 -16.22 -7.29 9.85
C GLN A 163 -16.60 -5.79 9.89
N ALA A 164 -17.78 -5.43 9.37
CA ALA A 164 -18.30 -4.07 9.43
C ALA A 164 -18.79 -3.67 10.83
N LYS A 165 -19.29 -4.61 11.64
CA LYS A 165 -19.70 -4.38 13.04
C LYS A 165 -18.52 -4.19 14.00
N SER A 166 -17.35 -4.73 13.69
CA SER A 166 -16.14 -4.63 14.53
C SER A 166 -15.28 -3.39 14.24
N ALA A 167 -15.53 -2.68 13.14
CA ALA A 167 -14.94 -1.38 12.87
C ALA A 167 -15.87 -0.28 13.39
N ASN A 168 -15.53 0.32 14.53
CA ASN A 168 -16.24 1.47 15.14
C ASN A 168 -16.25 2.75 14.29
N THR A 169 -15.94 2.69 12.99
CA THR A 169 -15.75 3.85 12.12
C THR A 169 -16.89 3.97 11.14
N GLN A 170 -17.55 5.13 11.19
CA GLN A 170 -18.82 5.42 10.53
C GLN A 170 -18.62 5.98 9.11
N THR A 171 -17.52 6.69 8.89
CA THR A 171 -17.06 7.22 7.59
C THR A 171 -15.53 7.13 7.51
N GLY A 172 -14.90 7.71 6.48
CA GLY A 172 -13.45 7.77 6.42
C GLY A 172 -12.89 8.56 5.25
N ASP A 173 -11.64 8.97 5.42
CA ASP A 173 -10.83 9.67 4.43
C ASP A 173 -9.76 8.76 3.84
N ILE A 174 -9.36 9.04 2.61
CA ILE A 174 -8.34 8.27 1.90
C ILE A 174 -7.20 9.20 1.49
N ILE A 175 -5.98 8.79 1.81
CA ILE A 175 -4.76 9.38 1.29
C ILE A 175 -4.01 8.29 0.55
N VAL A 176 -3.52 8.59 -0.65
CA VAL A 176 -2.66 7.68 -1.42
C VAL A 176 -1.29 8.30 -1.58
N ILE A 177 -0.27 7.62 -1.09
CA ILE A 177 1.15 7.92 -1.33
C ILE A 177 1.54 7.11 -2.57
N ASP A 178 1.73 7.78 -3.71
CA ASP A 178 1.96 7.13 -4.99
C ASP A 178 3.44 6.78 -5.21
N LEU A 179 4.01 6.02 -4.28
CA LEU A 179 5.41 5.57 -4.37
C LEU A 179 5.68 4.77 -5.65
N GLY A 180 4.70 3.98 -6.11
CA GLY A 180 4.82 3.20 -7.35
C GLY A 180 5.04 4.03 -8.63
N SER A 181 4.77 5.34 -8.63
CA SER A 181 5.14 6.19 -9.78
C SER A 181 6.64 6.42 -9.89
N GLU A 182 7.35 6.29 -8.77
CA GLU A 182 8.80 6.46 -8.67
C GLU A 182 9.55 5.12 -8.77
N LEU A 183 8.87 4.04 -9.13
CA LEU A 183 9.45 2.70 -9.30
C LEU A 183 9.29 2.27 -10.77
N PRO A 184 10.07 2.83 -11.72
CA PRO A 184 9.89 2.56 -13.15
C PRO A 184 10.28 1.14 -13.58
N ASP A 185 11.18 0.48 -12.84
CA ASP A 185 11.85 -0.76 -13.22
C ASP A 185 12.14 -1.66 -12.00
N PHE A 186 12.63 -2.87 -12.22
CA PHE A 186 12.96 -3.79 -11.13
C PHE A 186 14.19 -3.36 -10.32
N ASN A 187 15.12 -2.59 -10.91
CA ASN A 187 16.29 -2.12 -10.19
C ASN A 187 15.89 -1.15 -9.08
N SER A 188 15.04 -0.16 -9.38
CA SER A 188 14.48 0.78 -8.40
C SER A 188 13.67 0.08 -7.30
N ILE A 189 12.94 -1.00 -7.61
CA ILE A 189 12.24 -1.81 -6.60
C ILE A 189 13.23 -2.57 -5.72
N ALA A 190 14.21 -3.26 -6.32
CA ALA A 190 15.17 -4.09 -5.60
C ALA A 190 16.12 -3.26 -4.72
N MET A 191 16.50 -2.07 -5.18
CA MET A 191 17.39 -1.16 -4.45
C MET A 191 16.63 -0.25 -3.48
N LEU A 192 15.30 -0.35 -3.39
CA LEU A 192 14.49 0.55 -2.58
C LEU A 192 14.84 0.44 -1.09
N ASP A 193 15.30 1.54 -0.50
CA ASP A 193 15.58 1.62 0.93
C ASP A 193 14.26 1.85 1.69
N THR A 194 13.59 0.74 2.00
CA THR A 194 12.27 0.71 2.64
C THR A 194 12.28 1.30 4.04
N GLU A 195 13.38 1.16 4.78
CA GLU A 195 13.54 1.71 6.14
C GLU A 195 13.67 3.24 6.11
N LYS A 196 14.49 3.78 5.21
CA LYS A 196 14.67 5.23 5.09
C LYS A 196 13.41 5.93 4.56
N ILE A 197 12.74 5.35 3.57
CA ILE A 197 11.45 5.86 3.08
C ILE A 197 10.38 5.73 4.16
N GLY A 198 10.34 4.58 4.84
CA GLY A 198 9.48 4.35 6.00
C GLY A 198 9.68 5.43 7.07
N SER A 199 10.93 5.78 7.40
CA SER A 199 11.21 6.86 8.35
C SER A 199 10.68 8.22 7.88
N ILE A 200 10.78 8.54 6.59
CA ILE A 200 10.22 9.78 6.01
C ILE A 200 8.70 9.80 6.17
N TYR A 201 8.02 8.70 5.80
CA TYR A 201 6.56 8.63 5.88
C TYR A 201 6.07 8.58 7.32
N GLY A 202 6.75 7.86 8.21
CA GLY A 202 6.44 7.84 9.64
C GLY A 202 6.52 9.22 10.26
N LYS A 203 7.60 9.99 9.99
CA LYS A 203 7.72 11.39 10.43
C LYS A 203 6.61 12.27 9.88
N TRP A 204 6.24 12.09 8.61
CA TRP A 204 5.13 12.82 8.02
C TRP A 204 3.78 12.46 8.67
N ILE A 205 3.51 11.18 8.95
CA ILE A 205 2.30 10.75 9.66
C ILE A 205 2.26 11.39 11.04
N VAL A 206 3.37 11.41 11.80
CA VAL A 206 3.46 12.10 13.10
C VAL A 206 3.08 13.58 12.96
N LYS A 207 3.70 14.29 12.00
CA LYS A 207 3.40 15.70 11.73
C LYS A 207 1.92 15.91 11.39
N MET A 208 1.38 15.08 10.50
CA MET A 208 -0.02 15.14 10.08
C MET A 208 -0.98 14.91 11.25
N THR A 209 -0.75 13.86 12.06
CA THR A 209 -1.60 13.56 13.21
C THR A 209 -1.58 14.69 14.25
N HIS A 210 -0.43 15.34 14.43
CA HIS A 210 -0.30 16.47 15.35
C HIS A 210 -0.98 17.74 14.82
N GLU A 211 -0.73 18.11 13.56
CA GLU A 211 -1.25 19.37 12.98
C GLU A 211 -2.76 19.35 12.69
N LEU A 212 -3.32 18.16 12.48
CA LEU A 212 -4.74 17.92 12.22
C LEU A 212 -5.48 17.35 13.44
N GLU A 213 -4.79 17.20 14.58
CA GLU A 213 -5.34 16.66 15.84
C GLU A 213 -6.01 15.28 15.66
N LEU A 214 -5.44 14.43 14.80
CA LEU A 214 -5.96 13.09 14.52
C LEU A 214 -5.57 12.10 15.61
N PRO A 215 -6.51 11.36 16.22
CA PRO A 215 -6.16 10.27 17.10
C PRO A 215 -5.42 9.17 16.32
N HIS A 216 -4.29 8.70 16.82
CA HIS A 216 -3.51 7.62 16.16
C HIS A 216 -4.33 6.32 15.99
N GLU A 217 -5.36 6.12 16.82
CA GLU A 217 -6.31 5.02 16.78
C GLU A 217 -7.31 5.11 15.62
N THR A 218 -7.30 6.18 14.82
CA THR A 218 -8.12 6.28 13.60
C THR A 218 -7.32 6.02 12.32
N ILE A 219 -6.00 5.91 12.39
CA ILE A 219 -5.13 5.74 11.23
C ILE A 219 -5.04 4.27 10.81
N HIS A 220 -5.40 3.98 9.56
CA HIS A 220 -5.17 2.69 8.91
C HIS A 220 -4.15 2.84 7.80
N LEU A 221 -2.99 2.21 7.95
CA LEU A 221 -1.93 2.21 6.94
C LEU A 221 -2.00 0.93 6.11
N ILE A 222 -2.03 1.06 4.80
CA ILE A 222 -2.05 -0.05 3.84
C ILE A 222 -0.81 0.10 2.96
N GLY A 223 -0.07 -0.99 2.77
CA GLY A 223 1.00 -1.03 1.79
C GLY A 223 0.81 -2.20 0.82
N GLN A 224 1.11 -1.99 -0.45
CA GLN A 224 1.02 -3.00 -1.51
C GLN A 224 2.42 -3.43 -1.94
N ASN A 225 2.69 -4.74 -2.09
CA ASN A 225 3.98 -5.24 -2.58
C ASN A 225 5.14 -4.65 -1.76
N ILE A 226 6.18 -4.10 -2.38
CA ILE A 226 7.29 -3.45 -1.64
C ILE A 226 6.80 -2.30 -0.74
N GLY A 227 5.67 -1.67 -1.08
CA GLY A 227 5.01 -0.66 -0.27
C GLY A 227 4.51 -1.18 1.08
N ALA A 228 4.28 -2.50 1.23
CA ALA A 228 3.96 -3.14 2.50
C ALA A 228 5.13 -3.08 3.50
N HIS A 229 6.36 -3.29 3.03
CA HIS A 229 7.56 -3.11 3.85
C HIS A 229 7.75 -1.65 4.25
N VAL A 230 7.55 -0.71 3.32
CA VAL A 230 7.58 0.73 3.60
C VAL A 230 6.51 1.11 4.63
N ALA A 231 5.30 0.57 4.53
CA ALA A 231 4.24 0.78 5.50
C ALA A 231 4.60 0.24 6.90
N GLY A 232 5.22 -0.94 6.97
CA GLY A 232 5.75 -1.50 8.21
C GLY A 232 6.80 -0.61 8.86
N ALA A 233 7.80 -0.17 8.08
CA ALA A 233 8.85 0.73 8.54
C ALA A 233 8.28 2.10 8.99
N ALA A 234 7.30 2.64 8.27
CA ALA A 234 6.63 3.88 8.65
C ALA A 234 5.84 3.76 9.97
N ALA A 235 5.15 2.64 10.19
CA ALA A 235 4.47 2.37 11.45
C ALA A 235 5.46 2.20 12.62
N ASN A 236 6.59 1.52 12.38
CA ASN A 236 7.67 1.39 13.37
C ASN A 236 8.26 2.75 13.74
N GLU A 237 8.55 3.60 12.76
CA GLU A 237 9.04 4.96 13.00
C GLU A 237 8.01 5.80 13.77
N PHE A 238 6.73 5.72 13.39
CA PHE A 238 5.66 6.40 14.11
C PHE A 238 5.62 5.99 15.58
N THR A 239 5.70 4.68 15.87
CA THR A 239 5.75 4.17 17.24
C THR A 239 7.02 4.58 17.97
N ARG A 240 8.18 4.60 17.30
CA ARG A 240 9.44 5.06 17.89
C ARG A 240 9.37 6.53 18.31
N LEU A 241 8.71 7.37 17.52
CA LEU A 241 8.62 8.82 17.75
C LEU A 241 7.53 9.21 18.76
N THR A 242 6.43 8.46 18.82
CA THR A 242 5.25 8.84 19.62
C THR A 242 5.03 7.95 20.85
N GLY A 243 5.60 6.75 20.88
CA GLY A 243 5.26 5.71 21.86
C GLY A 243 3.92 5.01 21.58
N HIS A 244 3.17 5.44 20.55
CA HIS A 244 1.85 4.91 20.21
C HIS A 244 1.88 4.07 18.93
N LYS A 245 0.98 3.10 18.84
CA LYS A 245 0.77 2.32 17.61
C LYS A 245 -0.36 2.94 16.79
N LEU A 246 -0.22 2.90 15.48
CA LEU A 246 -1.34 3.12 14.56
C LEU A 246 -2.40 2.03 14.82
N ARG A 247 -3.66 2.34 14.53
CA ARG A 247 -4.77 1.40 14.72
C ARG A 247 -4.54 0.07 13.99
N ARG A 248 -4.13 0.16 12.71
CA ARG A 248 -4.01 -1.00 11.84
C ARG A 248 -2.95 -0.75 10.76
N VAL A 249 -2.18 -1.80 10.46
CA VAL A 249 -1.33 -1.89 9.27
C VAL A 249 -1.77 -3.11 8.47
N THR A 250 -1.94 -2.97 7.16
CA THR A 250 -2.30 -4.06 6.24
C THR A 250 -1.29 -4.15 5.11
N GLY A 251 -0.56 -5.26 5.03
CA GLY A 251 0.25 -5.59 3.88
C GLY A 251 -0.57 -6.37 2.86
N LEU A 252 -0.57 -5.91 1.60
CA LEU A 252 -1.20 -6.59 0.48
C LEU A 252 -0.09 -7.17 -0.40
N ASP A 253 0.08 -8.49 -0.31
CA ASP A 253 1.11 -9.25 -1.04
C ASP A 253 2.54 -8.75 -0.76
N PRO A 254 2.99 -8.74 0.52
CA PRO A 254 4.29 -8.22 0.94
C PRO A 254 5.47 -9.06 0.42
#